data_AF-A0A7W4EY36-F1
#
_entry.id   AF-A0A7W4EY36-F1
#
_cell.length_a   1.000
_cell.length_b   1.000
_cell.length_c   1.000
_cell.angle_alpha   90.00
_cell.angle_beta   90.00
_cell.angle_gamma   90.00
#
_symmetry.space_group_name_H-M   'P 1'
#
loop_
_entity.id
_entity.type
_entity.pdbx_description
1 polymer ?
#
loop_
_entity_poly.entity_id
_entity_poly.type
_entity_poly.pdbx_seq_one_letter_code
_entity_poly.pdbx_strand_id
1 'polypeptide(L)'
;MYRIEYLQFNELKQEVMSEEDTLQNIIDIWLNCKPNKEQKKYLTNAEEWAKYAFENNEYYVMTIFKDEGIFAFIEVYPRTINIKFIDSYQGKYMFPLFLRYDRVDGYEYFKSEKIVYFENNDLFLQGITNKTFTPRKNTCTSIDFALDNRASVTITETYPPKKDWKTADKMIDINTSHNFIRCPKRYDDFLYLLDYKNNIKSEYFDIEKLR
;
A
#
# COMPACT_ATOMS: atom_id res chain seq x y z
N MET A 1 -11.69 -7.95 -16.27
CA MET A 1 -12.49 -6.88 -15.61
C MET A 1 -12.09 -6.83 -14.13
N TYR A 2 -12.07 -5.66 -13.49
CA TYR A 2 -11.78 -5.58 -12.04
C TYR A 2 -13.05 -5.74 -11.21
N ARG A 3 -12.94 -6.44 -10.08
CA ARG A 3 -13.97 -6.57 -9.05
C ARG A 3 -13.35 -6.18 -7.70
N ILE A 4 -14.07 -5.36 -6.94
CA ILE A 4 -13.65 -4.91 -5.61
C ILE A 4 -14.46 -5.68 -4.59
N GLU A 5 -13.78 -6.28 -3.61
CA GLU A 5 -14.40 -6.81 -2.40
C GLU A 5 -13.80 -6.08 -1.19
N TYR A 6 -14.63 -5.61 -0.26
CA TYR A 6 -14.19 -4.91 0.96
C TYR A 6 -13.68 -5.89 2.03
N LEU A 7 -12.97 -6.92 1.60
CA LEU A 7 -12.51 -8.02 2.43
C LEU A 7 -10.99 -7.93 2.59
N GLN A 8 -10.52 -8.29 3.78
CA GLN A 8 -9.10 -8.28 4.08
C GLN A 8 -8.40 -9.48 3.43
N PHE A 9 -7.25 -9.25 2.77
CA PHE A 9 -6.34 -10.33 2.45
C PHE A 9 -5.46 -10.65 3.66
N ASN A 10 -5.54 -11.88 4.18
CA ASN A 10 -4.70 -12.33 5.27
C ASN A 10 -3.39 -12.89 4.74
N GLU A 11 -2.31 -12.13 4.88
CA GLU A 11 -1.00 -12.56 4.37
C GLU A 11 -0.47 -13.84 5.03
N LEU A 12 -0.79 -14.08 6.30
CA LEU A 12 -0.32 -15.26 7.03
C LEU A 12 -1.06 -16.52 6.59
N LYS A 13 -2.39 -16.41 6.43
CA LYS A 13 -3.26 -17.52 6.00
C LYS A 13 -3.29 -17.70 4.48
N GLN A 14 -2.81 -16.71 3.72
CA GLN A 14 -2.77 -16.73 2.25
C GLN A 14 -4.17 -16.81 1.61
N GLU A 15 -5.14 -16.12 2.21
CA GLU A 15 -6.55 -16.15 1.78
C GLU A 15 -7.24 -14.80 1.98
N VAL A 16 -8.34 -14.59 1.27
CA VAL A 16 -9.26 -13.49 1.54
C VAL A 16 -10.16 -13.89 2.70
N MET A 17 -10.21 -13.05 3.73
CA MET A 17 -11.00 -13.29 4.93
C MET A 17 -12.50 -13.17 4.63
N SER A 18 -13.31 -13.84 5.44
CA SER A 18 -14.76 -13.63 5.41
C SER A 18 -15.13 -12.19 5.80
N GLU A 19 -16.37 -11.79 5.53
CA GLU A 19 -16.88 -10.48 5.97
C GLU A 19 -16.86 -10.34 7.49
N GLU A 20 -17.31 -11.38 8.20
CA GLU A 20 -17.31 -11.43 9.67
C GLU A 20 -15.90 -11.26 10.23
N ASP A 21 -14.93 -12.03 9.71
CA ASP A 21 -13.55 -11.94 10.17
C ASP A 21 -12.91 -10.58 9.82
N THR A 22 -13.25 -10.00 8.67
CA THR A 22 -12.74 -8.69 8.25
C THR A 22 -13.24 -7.60 9.19
N LEU A 23 -14.54 -7.57 9.49
CA LEU A 23 -15.13 -6.63 10.43
C LEU A 23 -14.59 -6.82 11.85
N GLN A 24 -14.46 -8.07 12.30
CA GLN A 24 -13.91 -8.38 13.61
C GLN A 24 -12.46 -7.89 13.72
N ASN A 25 -11.66 -8.05 12.67
CA ASN A 25 -10.29 -7.55 12.66
C ASN A 25 -10.21 -6.01 12.72
N ILE A 26 -11.13 -5.31 12.04
CA ILE A 26 -11.26 -3.85 12.15
C ILE A 26 -11.63 -3.46 13.59
N ILE A 27 -12.57 -4.15 14.22
CA ILE A 27 -12.98 -3.87 15.60
C ILE A 27 -11.83 -4.08 16.58
N ASP A 28 -11.15 -5.22 16.48
CA ASP A 28 -10.13 -5.62 17.45
C ASP A 28 -8.85 -4.82 17.29
N ILE A 29 -8.35 -4.68 16.06
CA ILE A 29 -7.06 -4.05 15.81
C ILE A 29 -7.21 -2.55 15.62
N TRP A 30 -8.07 -2.11 14.70
CA TRP A 30 -8.15 -0.69 14.35
C TRP A 30 -8.89 0.12 15.42
N LEU A 31 -10.05 -0.37 15.87
CA LEU A 31 -10.87 0.31 16.87
C LEU A 31 -10.52 -0.08 18.31
N ASN A 32 -9.48 -0.92 18.51
CA ASN A 32 -8.99 -1.36 19.82
C ASN A 32 -10.11 -1.90 20.73
N CYS A 33 -10.96 -2.75 20.17
CA CYS A 33 -12.16 -3.33 20.77
C CYS A 33 -13.19 -2.29 21.31
N LYS A 34 -13.08 -1.02 20.90
CA LYS A 34 -13.87 0.10 21.47
C LYS A 34 -14.56 0.96 20.40
N PRO A 35 -15.35 0.37 19.48
CA PRO A 35 -16.15 1.16 18.55
C PRO A 35 -17.14 2.04 19.32
N ASN A 36 -17.24 3.31 18.92
CA ASN A 36 -18.18 4.26 19.50
C ASN A 36 -19.62 4.00 18.99
N LYS A 37 -20.60 4.71 19.56
CA LYS A 37 -22.03 4.52 19.22
C LYS A 37 -22.33 4.77 17.74
N GLU A 38 -21.62 5.68 17.10
CA GLU A 38 -21.80 6.00 15.69
C GLU A 38 -21.17 4.92 14.80
N GLN A 39 -19.90 4.57 15.03
CA GLN A 39 -19.18 3.52 14.30
C GLN A 39 -19.94 2.18 14.30
N LYS A 40 -20.55 1.81 15.44
CA LYS A 40 -21.36 0.58 15.55
C LYS A 40 -22.53 0.51 14.56
N LYS A 41 -23.05 1.64 14.08
CA LYS A 41 -24.15 1.66 13.10
C LYS A 41 -23.70 1.21 11.70
N TYR A 42 -22.42 1.37 11.37
CA TYR A 42 -21.85 1.10 10.05
C TYR A 42 -21.04 -0.19 10.00
N LEU A 43 -20.79 -0.84 11.15
CA LEU A 43 -20.16 -2.17 11.25
C LEU A 43 -21.17 -3.30 10.96
N THR A 44 -22.04 -3.13 9.96
CA THR A 44 -23.07 -4.12 9.57
C THR A 44 -22.57 -5.06 8.48
N ASN A 45 -21.80 -4.53 7.54
CA ASN A 45 -21.08 -5.26 6.49
C ASN A 45 -19.83 -4.45 6.12
N ALA A 46 -18.90 -5.05 5.38
CA ALA A 46 -17.61 -4.40 5.15
C ALA A 46 -17.68 -3.21 4.17
N GLU A 47 -18.64 -3.23 3.23
CA GLU A 47 -18.86 -2.11 2.30
C GLU A 47 -19.43 -0.87 3.02
N GLU A 48 -20.42 -1.05 3.88
CA GLU A 48 -21.01 0.04 4.66
C GLU A 48 -19.98 0.66 5.62
N TRP A 49 -19.11 -0.17 6.20
CA TRP A 49 -17.96 0.32 6.94
C TRP A 49 -17.04 1.15 6.05
N ALA A 50 -16.70 0.68 4.85
CA ALA A 50 -15.81 1.41 3.93
C ALA A 50 -16.37 2.78 3.52
N LYS A 51 -17.69 2.88 3.28
CA LYS A 51 -18.38 4.16 3.00
C LYS A 51 -18.22 5.15 4.15
N TYR A 52 -18.57 4.73 5.36
CA TYR A 52 -18.40 5.54 6.57
C TYR A 52 -16.93 5.91 6.81
N ALA A 53 -16.03 4.94 6.67
CA ALA A 53 -14.62 5.11 6.98
C ALA A 53 -13.95 6.10 6.02
N PHE A 54 -14.31 6.09 4.74
CA PHE A 54 -13.83 7.06 3.77
C PHE A 54 -14.21 8.50 4.15
N GLU A 55 -15.48 8.74 4.50
CA GLU A 55 -15.97 10.07 4.87
C GLU A 55 -15.39 10.59 6.19
N ASN A 56 -15.01 9.68 7.09
CA ASN A 56 -14.53 10.01 8.44
C ASN A 56 -13.01 9.84 8.62
N ASN A 57 -12.27 9.61 7.53
CA ASN A 57 -10.83 9.33 7.55
C ASN A 57 -10.43 8.20 8.52
N GLU A 58 -11.20 7.11 8.51
CA GLU A 58 -10.93 5.89 9.27
C GLU A 58 -10.30 4.81 8.37
N TYR A 59 -9.78 3.77 9.00
CA TYR A 59 -9.21 2.63 8.28
C TYR A 59 -10.28 1.74 7.65
N TYR A 60 -10.02 1.32 6.41
CA TYR A 60 -10.74 0.24 5.76
C TYR A 60 -9.85 -0.41 4.70
N VAL A 61 -10.32 -1.53 4.16
CA VAL A 61 -9.54 -2.34 3.22
C VAL A 61 -10.36 -2.78 2.03
N MET A 62 -9.66 -3.16 0.96
CA MET A 62 -10.27 -3.82 -0.18
C MET A 62 -9.29 -4.80 -0.82
N THR A 63 -9.82 -5.96 -1.22
CA THR A 63 -9.14 -6.89 -2.11
C THR A 63 -9.69 -6.73 -3.51
N ILE A 64 -8.78 -6.53 -4.46
CA ILE A 64 -9.09 -6.36 -5.88
C ILE A 64 -8.85 -7.69 -6.58
N PHE A 65 -9.86 -8.13 -7.32
CA PHE A 65 -9.78 -9.26 -8.22
C PHE A 65 -9.67 -8.75 -9.65
N LYS A 66 -8.81 -9.40 -10.43
CA LYS A 66 -8.73 -9.21 -11.88
C LYS A 66 -9.09 -10.53 -12.53
N ASP A 67 -10.19 -10.52 -13.28
CA ASP A 67 -10.80 -11.74 -13.79
C ASP A 67 -11.17 -12.67 -12.61
N GLU A 68 -10.68 -13.91 -12.56
CA GLU A 68 -10.97 -14.83 -11.44
C GLU A 68 -9.88 -14.85 -10.35
N GLY A 69 -8.79 -14.09 -10.52
CA GLY A 69 -7.64 -14.10 -9.63
C GLY A 69 -7.57 -12.90 -8.69
N ILE A 70 -7.00 -13.11 -7.50
CA ILE A 70 -6.59 -12.01 -6.60
C ILE A 70 -5.49 -11.23 -7.28
N PHE A 71 -5.63 -9.91 -7.34
CA PHE A 71 -4.73 -9.02 -8.08
C PHE A 71 -4.00 -8.02 -7.19
N ALA A 72 -4.71 -7.41 -6.24
CA ALA A 72 -4.12 -6.46 -5.30
C ALA A 72 -4.90 -6.42 -3.99
N PHE A 73 -4.22 -6.01 -2.93
CA PHE A 73 -4.80 -5.69 -1.63
C PHE A 73 -4.48 -4.25 -1.29
N ILE A 74 -5.50 -3.45 -0.96
CA ILE A 74 -5.37 -2.03 -0.65
C ILE A 74 -5.80 -1.79 0.79
N GLU A 75 -4.93 -1.15 1.53
CA GLU A 75 -5.16 -0.72 2.91
C GLU A 75 -5.25 0.81 2.91
N VAL A 76 -6.40 1.34 3.30
CA VAL A 76 -6.65 2.78 3.36
C VAL A 76 -6.58 3.22 4.80
N TYR A 77 -5.55 3.97 5.17
CA TYR A 77 -5.38 4.54 6.50
C TYR A 77 -5.75 6.03 6.50
N PRO A 78 -5.91 6.64 7.69
CA PRO A 78 -6.15 8.08 7.79
C PRO A 78 -5.06 8.92 7.13
N ARG A 79 -3.79 8.47 7.20
CA ARG A 79 -2.62 9.23 6.70
C ARG A 79 -1.96 8.64 5.47
N THR A 80 -2.25 7.39 5.12
CA THR A 80 -1.55 6.68 4.03
C THR A 80 -2.50 5.75 3.28
N ILE A 81 -2.15 5.42 2.05
CA ILE A 81 -2.77 4.35 1.27
C ILE A 81 -1.66 3.40 0.85
N ASN A 82 -1.82 2.13 1.20
CA ASN A 82 -0.89 1.08 0.87
C ASN A 82 -1.51 0.17 -0.18
N ILE A 83 -0.77 -0.17 -1.23
CA ILE A 83 -1.21 -1.09 -2.28
C ILE A 83 -0.20 -2.22 -2.40
N LYS A 84 -0.65 -3.44 -2.14
CA LYS A 84 0.11 -4.68 -2.29
C LYS A 84 -0.39 -5.41 -3.52
N PHE A 85 0.40 -5.42 -4.60
CA PHE A 85 0.10 -6.26 -5.75
C PHE A 85 0.39 -7.71 -5.39
N ILE A 86 -0.48 -8.61 -5.82
CA ILE A 86 -0.46 -10.02 -5.47
C ILE A 86 -0.18 -10.84 -6.73
N ASP A 87 0.75 -11.76 -6.62
CA ASP A 87 1.05 -12.77 -7.63
C ASP A 87 1.29 -14.12 -6.94
N SER A 88 1.47 -15.19 -7.70
CA SER A 88 1.75 -16.52 -7.18
C SER A 88 3.17 -16.97 -7.54
N TYR A 89 3.87 -17.57 -6.57
CA TYR A 89 5.15 -18.22 -6.78
C TYR A 89 5.23 -19.48 -5.95
N GLN A 90 5.50 -20.61 -6.60
CA GLN A 90 5.57 -21.94 -5.97
C GLN A 90 4.31 -22.29 -5.15
N GLY A 91 3.12 -21.93 -5.66
CA GLY A 91 1.84 -22.24 -5.02
C GLY A 91 1.51 -21.38 -3.80
N LYS A 92 2.26 -20.31 -3.55
CA LYS A 92 1.96 -19.31 -2.51
C LYS A 92 1.78 -17.94 -3.11
N TYR A 93 0.93 -17.13 -2.50
CA TYR A 93 0.84 -15.71 -2.81
C TYR A 93 2.09 -14.97 -2.35
N MET A 94 2.55 -14.06 -3.19
CA MET A 94 3.66 -13.17 -2.93
C MET A 94 3.30 -11.76 -3.35
N PHE A 95 4.07 -10.80 -2.83
CA PHE A 95 3.87 -9.38 -3.09
C PHE A 95 5.04 -8.83 -3.90
N PRO A 96 5.03 -8.99 -5.24
CA PRO A 96 6.11 -8.51 -6.10
C PRO A 96 6.23 -6.99 -6.10
N LEU A 97 5.14 -6.27 -5.83
CA LEU A 97 5.14 -4.81 -5.81
C LEU A 97 4.30 -4.31 -4.63
N PHE A 98 4.87 -3.38 -3.88
CA PHE A 98 4.21 -2.63 -2.83
C PHE A 98 4.39 -1.14 -3.12
N LEU A 99 3.29 -0.40 -3.08
CA LEU A 99 3.27 1.05 -3.22
C LEU A 99 2.72 1.66 -1.94
N ARG A 100 3.36 2.72 -1.47
CA ARG A 100 2.88 3.53 -0.36
C ARG A 100 2.69 4.96 -0.82
N TYR A 101 1.48 5.45 -0.61
CA TYR A 101 1.10 6.83 -0.85
C TYR A 101 0.81 7.50 0.49
N ASP A 102 1.43 8.66 0.73
CA ASP A 102 1.09 9.51 1.87
C ASP A 102 -0.05 10.46 1.47
N ARG A 103 -1.01 10.68 2.38
CA ARG A 103 -2.13 11.63 2.23
C ARG A 103 -1.81 13.00 2.82
N VAL A 104 -0.78 13.06 3.65
CA VAL A 104 -0.44 14.21 4.49
C VAL A 104 1.08 14.43 4.46
N ASP A 105 1.50 15.67 4.64
CA ASP A 105 2.91 15.98 4.85
C ASP A 105 3.33 15.47 6.23
N GLY A 106 4.00 14.31 6.23
CA GLY A 106 4.51 13.69 7.44
C GLY A 106 5.52 14.57 8.17
N TYR A 107 6.35 15.34 7.46
CA TYR A 107 7.35 16.20 8.08
C TYR A 107 6.69 17.32 8.87
N GLU A 108 5.74 18.03 8.27
CA GLU A 108 4.99 19.07 8.96
C GLU A 108 4.11 18.50 10.08
N TYR A 109 3.55 17.30 9.91
CA TYR A 109 2.83 16.60 10.97
C TYR A 109 3.73 16.33 12.19
N PHE A 110 4.92 15.77 12.02
CA PHE A 110 5.81 15.48 13.15
C PHE A 110 6.37 16.74 13.82
N LYS A 111 6.49 17.83 13.07
CA LYS A 111 7.01 19.10 13.58
C LYS A 111 5.96 19.92 14.33
N SER A 112 4.70 19.87 13.89
CA SER A 112 3.64 20.76 14.37
C SER A 112 2.48 20.04 15.05
N GLU A 113 2.44 18.71 15.00
CA GLU A 113 1.33 17.84 15.41
C GLU A 113 0.01 18.12 14.66
N LYS A 114 0.06 18.92 13.59
CA LYS A 114 -1.10 19.25 12.76
C LYS A 114 -1.13 18.38 11.52
N ILE A 115 -2.32 17.89 11.19
CA ILE A 115 -2.55 17.24 9.91
C ILE A 115 -2.50 18.31 8.82
N VAL A 116 -1.50 18.23 7.95
CA VAL A 116 -1.34 19.09 6.78
C VAL A 116 -1.50 18.22 5.54
N TYR A 117 -2.57 18.42 4.79
CA TYR A 117 -2.77 17.75 3.51
C TYR A 117 -1.91 18.41 2.43
N PHE A 118 -1.50 17.63 1.44
CA PHE A 118 -0.82 18.17 0.27
C PHE A 118 -1.74 19.08 -0.55
N GLU A 119 -1.14 19.88 -1.43
CA GLU A 119 -1.88 20.73 -2.36
C GLU A 119 -2.91 19.91 -3.14
N ASN A 120 -4.10 20.47 -3.36
CA ASN A 120 -5.26 19.80 -4.00
C ASN A 120 -5.74 18.51 -3.30
N ASN A 121 -5.28 18.22 -2.08
CA ASN A 121 -5.44 16.95 -1.39
C ASN A 121 -4.82 15.76 -2.15
N ASP A 122 -3.84 16.01 -3.00
CA ASP A 122 -3.16 14.95 -3.75
C ASP A 122 -2.46 13.95 -2.82
N LEU A 123 -2.26 12.76 -3.33
CA LEU A 123 -1.43 11.73 -2.72
C LEU A 123 0.02 11.90 -3.18
N PHE A 124 0.97 11.69 -2.29
CA PHE A 124 2.38 11.62 -2.64
C PHE A 124 2.87 10.16 -2.64
N LEU A 125 3.40 9.66 -3.75
CA LEU A 125 4.09 8.37 -3.79
C LEU A 125 5.38 8.43 -2.96
N GLN A 126 5.28 7.99 -1.71
CA GLN A 126 6.36 7.98 -0.74
C GLN A 126 7.26 6.76 -0.89
N GLY A 127 6.69 5.61 -1.25
CA GLY A 127 7.41 4.35 -1.18
C GLY A 127 7.10 3.40 -2.34
N ILE A 128 8.14 2.79 -2.89
CA ILE A 128 8.03 1.65 -3.81
C ILE A 128 8.86 0.52 -3.22
N THR A 129 8.30 -0.68 -3.13
CA THR A 129 9.08 -1.89 -2.86
C THR A 129 8.80 -2.93 -3.93
N ASN A 130 9.82 -3.32 -4.68
CA ASN A 130 9.77 -4.34 -5.71
C ASN A 130 10.52 -5.59 -5.24
N LYS A 131 9.92 -6.77 -5.42
CA LYS A 131 10.47 -8.06 -5.03
C LYS A 131 10.49 -9.01 -6.20
N THR A 132 11.69 -9.49 -6.55
CA THR A 132 11.89 -10.57 -7.51
C THR A 132 12.30 -11.84 -6.76
N PHE A 133 11.64 -12.95 -7.07
CA PHE A 133 11.88 -14.24 -6.40
C PHE A 133 12.41 -15.26 -7.39
N THR A 134 13.49 -15.95 -7.02
CA THR A 134 14.03 -17.07 -7.79
C THR A 134 14.54 -18.15 -6.84
N PRO A 135 14.72 -19.40 -7.29
CA PRO A 135 15.24 -20.47 -6.43
C PRO A 135 16.64 -20.19 -5.86
N ARG A 136 17.43 -19.33 -6.52
CA ARG A 136 18.84 -19.07 -6.17
C ARG A 136 19.05 -17.74 -5.46
N LYS A 137 18.19 -16.75 -5.73
CA LYS A 137 18.34 -15.37 -5.27
C LYS A 137 16.98 -14.69 -5.24
N ASN A 138 16.64 -14.06 -4.12
CA ASN A 138 15.56 -13.08 -4.09
C ASN A 138 16.17 -11.69 -3.97
N THR A 139 15.54 -10.70 -4.61
CA THR A 139 15.96 -9.30 -4.56
C THR A 139 14.77 -8.46 -4.14
N CYS A 140 14.96 -7.65 -3.10
CA CYS A 140 14.02 -6.64 -2.66
C CYS A 140 14.68 -5.29 -2.90
N THR A 141 14.03 -4.45 -3.69
CA THR A 141 14.44 -3.05 -3.89
C THR A 141 13.37 -2.16 -3.31
N SER A 142 13.76 -1.31 -2.37
CA SER A 142 12.91 -0.30 -1.77
C SER A 142 13.41 1.08 -2.12
N ILE A 143 12.50 1.97 -2.49
CA ILE A 143 12.76 3.39 -2.76
C ILE A 143 11.83 4.18 -1.86
N ASP A 144 12.42 4.98 -0.96
CA ASP A 144 11.70 5.90 -0.10
C ASP A 144 11.98 7.34 -0.57
N PHE A 145 10.96 8.00 -1.11
CA PHE A 145 11.03 9.37 -1.61
C PHE A 145 10.79 10.37 -0.49
N ALA A 146 11.54 11.47 -0.54
CA ALA A 146 11.35 12.64 0.29
C ALA A 146 10.87 13.84 -0.53
N LEU A 147 10.15 14.75 0.12
CA LEU A 147 9.63 15.98 -0.50
C LEU A 147 10.73 16.95 -0.92
N ASP A 148 11.95 16.78 -0.40
CA ASP A 148 13.11 17.62 -0.71
C ASP A 148 13.92 17.12 -1.92
N ASN A 149 13.28 16.38 -2.83
CA ASN A 149 13.88 15.83 -4.05
C ASN A 149 15.03 14.86 -3.78
N ARG A 150 14.90 14.05 -2.73
CA ARG A 150 15.82 12.94 -2.43
C ARG A 150 15.09 11.63 -2.36
N ALA A 151 15.82 10.53 -2.60
CA ALA A 151 15.31 9.20 -2.35
C ALA A 151 16.38 8.31 -1.71
N SER A 152 15.96 7.53 -0.72
CA SER A 152 16.74 6.43 -0.18
C SER A 152 16.43 5.17 -0.99
N VAL A 153 17.45 4.55 -1.56
CA VAL A 153 17.35 3.31 -2.32
C VAL A 153 18.05 2.21 -1.53
N THR A 154 17.29 1.20 -1.14
CA THR A 154 17.78 0.00 -0.43
C THR A 154 17.61 -1.21 -1.32
N ILE A 155 18.68 -1.98 -1.51
CA ILE A 155 18.66 -3.24 -2.25
C ILE A 155 19.09 -4.35 -1.29
N THR A 156 18.19 -5.28 -1.01
CA THR A 156 18.48 -6.49 -0.25
C THR A 156 18.45 -7.70 -1.17
N GLU A 157 19.55 -8.44 -1.21
CA GLU A 157 19.67 -9.71 -1.90
C GLU A 157 19.72 -10.83 -0.86
N THR A 158 18.84 -11.82 -0.98
CA THR A 158 18.90 -13.03 -0.15
C THR A 158 19.21 -14.23 -1.04
N TYR A 159 20.03 -15.14 -0.54
CA TYR A 159 20.50 -16.33 -1.25
C TYR A 159 20.02 -17.58 -0.51
N PRO A 160 18.77 -18.05 -0.76
CA PRO A 160 18.17 -19.12 0.03
C PRO A 160 19.03 -20.39 0.15
N PRO A 161 19.71 -20.88 -0.92
CA PRO A 161 20.53 -22.08 -0.82
C PRO A 161 21.72 -21.92 0.14
N LYS A 162 22.24 -20.70 0.28
CA LYS A 162 23.43 -20.39 1.10
C LYS A 162 23.07 -19.84 2.49
N LYS A 163 21.79 -19.52 2.74
CA LYS A 163 21.33 -18.80 3.94
C LYS A 163 22.11 -17.51 4.20
N ASP A 164 22.43 -16.80 3.12
CA ASP A 164 23.22 -15.57 3.14
C ASP A 164 22.38 -14.39 2.64
N TRP A 165 22.73 -13.17 3.04
CA TRP A 165 22.10 -11.96 2.56
C TRP A 165 23.07 -10.79 2.46
N LYS A 166 22.75 -9.85 1.58
CA LYS A 166 23.49 -8.61 1.39
C LYS A 166 22.52 -7.46 1.28
N THR A 167 22.87 -6.33 1.88
CA THR A 167 22.11 -5.09 1.78
C THR A 167 23.03 -3.98 1.32
N ALA A 168 22.54 -3.14 0.42
CA ALA A 168 23.20 -1.93 -0.02
C ALA A 168 22.19 -0.78 0.01
N ASP A 169 22.60 0.34 0.60
CA ASP A 169 21.78 1.55 0.73
C ASP A 169 22.49 2.72 0.07
N LYS A 170 21.72 3.58 -0.60
CA LYS A 170 22.22 4.79 -1.27
C LYS A 170 21.18 5.89 -1.20
N MET A 171 21.62 7.11 -0.94
CA MET A 171 20.80 8.31 -1.11
C MET A 171 21.08 8.91 -2.50
N ILE A 172 20.02 9.29 -3.21
CA ILE A 172 20.12 9.92 -4.53
C ILE A 172 19.29 11.21 -4.57
N ASP A 173 19.72 12.16 -5.39
CA ASP A 173 18.91 13.30 -5.77
C ASP A 173 17.96 12.89 -6.91
N ILE A 174 16.68 13.23 -6.79
CA ILE A 174 15.66 12.85 -7.75
C ILE A 174 14.50 13.84 -7.74
N ASN A 175 13.99 14.19 -8.93
CA ASN A 175 12.82 15.06 -9.01
C ASN A 175 11.54 14.28 -8.65
N THR A 176 10.93 14.62 -7.50
CA THR A 176 9.72 14.00 -6.97
C THR A 176 8.44 14.75 -7.34
N SER A 177 8.50 15.81 -8.15
CA SER A 177 7.29 16.56 -8.54
C SER A 177 6.25 15.72 -9.29
N HIS A 178 6.67 14.64 -9.93
CA HIS A 178 5.80 13.68 -10.63
C HIS A 178 5.21 12.59 -9.72
N ASN A 179 5.58 12.56 -8.44
CA ASN A 179 5.07 11.58 -7.48
C ASN A 179 3.71 11.97 -6.90
N PHE A 180 3.21 13.16 -7.22
CA PHE A 180 1.86 13.60 -6.83
C PHE A 180 0.81 13.03 -7.79
N ILE A 181 -0.24 12.47 -7.22
CA ILE A 181 -1.39 11.94 -7.95
C ILE A 181 -2.67 12.30 -7.21
N ARG A 182 -3.78 12.49 -7.94
CA ARG A 182 -5.06 12.85 -7.34
C ARG A 182 -5.45 11.93 -6.17
N CYS A 183 -6.20 12.44 -5.20
CA CYS A 183 -6.86 11.58 -4.20
C CYS A 183 -8.03 10.77 -4.79
N PRO A 184 -8.36 9.58 -4.24
CA PRO A 184 -9.67 8.95 -4.41
C PRO A 184 -10.79 9.91 -4.00
N LYS A 185 -11.84 10.01 -4.83
CA LYS A 185 -13.01 10.87 -4.58
C LYS A 185 -14.17 10.12 -3.92
N ARG A 186 -14.09 8.79 -3.86
CA ARG A 186 -15.09 7.89 -3.29
C ARG A 186 -14.39 6.65 -2.73
N TYR A 187 -15.06 5.93 -1.83
CA TYR A 187 -14.56 4.72 -1.15
C TYR A 187 -14.14 3.57 -2.09
N ASP A 188 -14.50 3.61 -3.38
CA ASP A 188 -14.17 2.62 -4.42
C ASP A 188 -13.32 3.20 -5.57
N ASP A 189 -12.96 4.49 -5.52
CA ASP A 189 -12.20 5.20 -6.56
C ASP A 189 -10.70 4.98 -6.41
N PHE A 190 -10.27 3.71 -6.50
CA PHE A 190 -8.86 3.30 -6.33
C PHE A 190 -8.28 2.59 -7.56
N LEU A 191 -9.13 2.16 -8.50
CA LEU A 191 -8.69 1.35 -9.64
C LEU A 191 -7.65 2.05 -10.53
N TYR A 192 -7.65 3.38 -10.59
CA TYR A 192 -6.63 4.11 -11.35
C TYR A 192 -5.23 3.94 -10.76
N LEU A 193 -5.09 3.78 -9.43
CA LEU A 193 -3.79 3.54 -8.77
C LEU A 193 -3.19 2.18 -9.12
N LEU A 194 -4.03 1.25 -9.61
CA LEU A 194 -3.59 -0.06 -10.07
C LEU A 194 -2.86 0.01 -11.42
N ASP A 195 -3.03 1.09 -12.18
CA ASP A 195 -2.31 1.34 -13.43
C ASP A 195 -0.93 1.97 -13.16
N TYR A 196 -0.17 1.32 -12.27
CA TYR A 196 1.10 1.84 -11.77
C TYR A 196 2.13 2.06 -12.88
N LYS A 197 2.03 1.34 -14.02
CA LYS A 197 2.95 1.50 -15.16
C LYS A 197 2.79 2.85 -15.86
N ASN A 198 1.59 3.43 -15.80
CA ASN A 198 1.31 4.74 -16.39
C ASN A 198 1.41 5.86 -15.35
N ASN A 199 1.19 5.57 -14.07
CA ASN A 199 1.25 6.55 -12.99
C ASN A 199 2.65 6.77 -12.42
N ILE A 200 3.54 5.78 -12.55
CA ILE A 200 4.87 5.79 -11.95
C ILE A 200 5.90 5.76 -13.06
N LYS A 201 6.93 6.60 -12.93
CA LYS A 201 8.04 6.61 -13.89
C LYS A 201 8.68 5.23 -13.99
N SER A 202 8.88 4.76 -15.22
CA SER A 202 9.50 3.47 -15.49
C SER A 202 10.91 3.34 -14.91
N GLU A 203 11.64 4.46 -14.77
CA GLU A 203 12.99 4.49 -14.20
C GLU A 203 13.04 4.00 -12.75
N TYR A 204 11.96 4.13 -11.99
CA TYR A 204 11.90 3.65 -10.60
C TYR A 204 11.88 2.11 -10.51
N PHE A 205 11.62 1.42 -11.61
CA PHE A 205 11.64 -0.05 -11.68
C PHE A 205 12.96 -0.59 -12.27
N ASP A 206 13.84 0.28 -12.75
CA ASP A 206 15.11 -0.08 -13.37
C ASP A 206 16.26 0.08 -12.34
N ILE A 207 16.49 -0.99 -11.59
CA ILE A 207 17.45 -1.02 -10.46
C ILE A 207 18.86 -0.61 -10.90
N GLU A 208 19.28 -0.91 -12.13
CA GLU A 208 20.62 -0.56 -12.61
C GLU A 208 20.81 0.94 -12.78
N LYS A 209 19.74 1.69 -13.07
CA LYS A 209 19.77 3.15 -13.18
C LYS A 209 19.80 3.86 -11.84
N LEU A 210 19.44 3.17 -10.76
CA LEU A 210 19.39 3.71 -9.40
C LEU A 210 20.63 3.35 -8.57
N ARG A 211 21.45 2.40 -9.05
CA ARG A 211 22.76 2.04 -8.48
C ARG A 211 23.81 3.12 -8.74
#